data_AF-A0AB37I9U5-F1
#
_entry.id   AF-A0AB37I9U5-F1
#
_cell.length_a   1.000
_cell.length_b   1.000
_cell.length_c   1.000
_cell.angle_alpha   90.00
_cell.angle_beta   90.00
_cell.angle_gamma   90.00
#
_symmetry.space_group_name_H-M   'P 1'
#
loop_
_entity.id
_entity.type
_entity.pdbx_description
1 polymer ?
#
loop_
_entity_poly.entity_id
_entity_poly.type
_entity_poly.pdbx_seq_one_letter_code
_entity_poly.pdbx_strand_id
1 'polypeptide(L)'
;MPIHDHDDMEECVRALEVVHAFLHGELPETEADRVRHHLHACERCMESFEIEYTITEMIRRSQPTTAAPAELRNKLTALCLSL
;
A
#
# COMPACT_ATOMS: atom_id res chain seq x y z
N MET A 1 -15.41 -27.03 -7.71
CA MET A 1 -15.48 -25.80 -6.90
C MET A 1 -14.69 -26.08 -5.63
N PRO A 2 -13.52 -25.46 -5.42
CA PRO A 2 -12.83 -25.62 -4.16
C PRO A 2 -13.64 -24.89 -3.09
N ILE A 3 -13.95 -25.63 -2.04
CA ILE A 3 -14.58 -25.15 -0.82
C ILE A 3 -13.45 -24.38 -0.12
N HIS A 4 -13.51 -23.05 -0.12
CA HIS A 4 -12.58 -22.25 0.66
C HIS A 4 -12.81 -22.57 2.13
N ASP A 5 -11.78 -23.14 2.75
CA ASP A 5 -11.77 -23.56 4.15
C ASP A 5 -12.02 -22.35 5.05
N HIS A 6 -12.70 -22.59 6.16
CA HIS A 6 -13.15 -21.55 7.10
C HIS A 6 -12.00 -20.65 7.65
N ASP A 7 -10.75 -21.10 7.53
CA ASP A 7 -9.54 -20.36 7.95
C ASP A 7 -9.16 -19.23 6.96
N ASP A 8 -9.40 -19.42 5.66
CA ASP A 8 -9.13 -18.42 4.61
C ASP A 8 -9.98 -17.17 4.81
N MET A 9 -11.21 -17.34 5.31
CA MET A 9 -12.16 -16.25 5.51
C MET A 9 -11.70 -15.28 6.60
N GLU A 10 -11.12 -15.77 7.69
CA GLU A 10 -10.60 -14.90 8.74
C GLU A 10 -9.35 -14.14 8.27
N GLU A 11 -8.49 -14.77 7.49
CA GLU A 11 -7.33 -14.09 6.92
C GLU A 11 -7.73 -13.03 5.89
N CYS A 12 -8.75 -13.30 5.07
CA CYS A 12 -9.35 -12.30 4.17
C CYS A 12 -9.88 -11.09 4.94
N VAL A 13 -10.63 -11.32 6.03
CA VAL A 13 -11.18 -10.23 6.86
C VAL A 13 -10.03 -9.40 7.45
N ARG A 14 -9.04 -10.05 8.05
CA ARG A 14 -7.87 -9.36 8.62
C ARG A 14 -7.11 -8.55 7.56
N ALA A 15 -6.88 -9.12 6.38
CA ALA A 15 -6.19 -8.43 5.29
C ALA A 15 -6.96 -7.18 4.80
N LEU A 16 -8.29 -7.28 4.70
CA LEU A 16 -9.14 -6.15 4.32
C LEU A 16 -9.24 -5.09 5.41
N GLU A 17 -9.26 -5.47 6.69
CA GLU A 17 -9.27 -4.53 7.82
C GLU A 17 -8.03 -3.63 7.84
N VAL A 18 -6.87 -4.17 7.46
CA VAL A 18 -5.59 -3.44 7.48
C VAL A 18 -5.15 -2.96 6.11
N VAL A 19 -5.95 -3.14 5.04
CA VAL A 19 -5.54 -2.88 3.65
C VAL A 19 -5.11 -1.44 3.42
N HIS A 20 -5.77 -0.47 4.06
CA HIS A 20 -5.41 0.94 3.96
C HIS A 20 -4.09 1.26 4.67
N ALA A 21 -3.90 0.72 5.88
CA ALA A 21 -2.64 0.86 6.61
C ALA A 21 -1.48 0.23 5.82
N PHE A 22 -1.72 -0.91 5.18
CA PHE A 22 -0.76 -1.54 4.27
C PHE A 22 -0.44 -0.64 3.07
N LEU A 23 -1.46 -0.09 2.42
CA LEU A 23 -1.34 0.78 1.24
C LEU A 23 -0.53 2.05 1.51
N HIS A 24 -0.66 2.60 2.71
CA HIS A 24 0.03 3.83 3.14
C HIS A 24 1.37 3.56 3.83
N GLY A 25 1.79 2.29 3.97
CA GLY A 25 3.05 1.92 4.63
C GLY A 25 3.04 2.16 6.14
N GLU A 26 1.86 2.13 6.76
CA GLU A 26 1.64 2.37 8.19
C GLU A 26 1.73 1.09 9.02
N LEU A 27 1.83 -0.08 8.37
CA LEU A 27 2.00 -1.36 9.05
C LEU A 27 3.47 -1.67 9.37
N PRO A 28 3.74 -2.36 10.49
CA PRO A 28 5.06 -2.91 10.74
C PRO A 28 5.40 -3.97 9.68
N GLU A 29 6.69 -4.11 9.36
CA GLU A 29 7.18 -4.97 8.28
C GLU A 29 6.65 -6.41 8.38
N THR A 30 6.62 -6.96 9.59
CA THR A 30 6.11 -8.32 9.84
C THR A 30 4.63 -8.51 9.53
N GLU A 31 3.81 -7.47 9.68
CA GLU A 31 2.39 -7.51 9.34
C GLU A 31 2.17 -7.23 7.86
N ALA A 32 2.93 -6.28 7.30
CA ALA A 32 2.93 -6.00 5.88
C ALA A 32 3.29 -7.24 5.05
N ASP A 33 4.24 -8.06 5.51
CA ASP A 33 4.61 -9.32 4.86
C ASP A 33 3.48 -10.35 4.86
N ARG A 34 2.71 -10.45 5.95
CA ARG A 34 1.54 -11.35 6.02
C ARG A 34 0.46 -10.92 5.05
N VAL A 35 0.13 -9.63 5.03
CA VAL A 35 -0.86 -9.07 4.08
C VAL A 35 -0.39 -9.31 2.64
N ARG A 36 0.89 -9.07 2.34
CA ARG A 36 1.44 -9.31 1.00
C ARG A 36 1.36 -10.77 0.59
N HIS A 37 1.67 -11.69 1.49
CA HIS A 37 1.54 -13.12 1.25
C HIS A 37 0.08 -13.50 0.93
N HIS A 38 -0.85 -13.01 1.73
CA HIS A 38 -2.28 -13.27 1.53
C HIS A 38 -2.81 -12.68 0.22
N LEU A 39 -2.49 -11.42 -0.09
CA LEU A 39 -2.88 -10.78 -1.36
C LEU A 39 -2.38 -11.58 -2.56
N HIS A 40 -1.15 -12.09 -2.52
CA HIS A 40 -0.60 -12.91 -3.60
C HIS A 40 -1.28 -14.29 -3.74
N ALA A 41 -1.89 -14.80 -2.66
CA ALA A 41 -2.57 -16.09 -2.64
C ALA A 41 -4.09 -16.00 -2.91
N CYS A 42 -4.71 -14.82 -2.72
CA CYS A 42 -6.16 -14.63 -2.77
C CYS A 42 -6.56 -13.57 -3.80
N GLU A 43 -7.10 -14.02 -4.94
CA GLU A 43 -7.54 -13.16 -6.05
C GLU A 43 -8.58 -12.12 -5.62
N ARG A 44 -9.56 -12.51 -4.81
CA ARG A 44 -10.60 -11.60 -4.30
C ARG A 44 -10.03 -10.44 -3.46
N CYS A 45 -9.05 -10.74 -2.61
CA CYS A 45 -8.41 -9.72 -1.77
C CYS A 45 -7.51 -8.83 -2.63
N MET A 46 -6.84 -9.40 -3.65
CA MET A 46 -6.08 -8.63 -4.62
C MET A 46 -6.97 -7.64 -5.39
N GLU A 47 -8.12 -8.07 -5.91
CA GLU A 47 -9.07 -7.18 -6.59
C GLU A 47 -9.50 -6.02 -5.69
N SER A 48 -9.78 -6.30 -4.42
CA SER A 48 -10.16 -5.27 -3.44
C SER A 48 -9.02 -4.27 -3.21
N PHE A 49 -7.79 -4.76 -3.08
CA PHE A 49 -6.59 -3.93 -2.94
C PHE A 49 -6.35 -3.05 -4.18
N GLU A 50 -6.50 -3.59 -5.39
CA GLU A 50 -6.30 -2.83 -6.63
C GLU A 50 -7.29 -1.68 -6.79
N ILE A 51 -8.54 -1.88 -6.35
CA ILE A 51 -9.56 -0.82 -6.31
C ILE A 51 -9.11 0.30 -5.37
N GLU A 52 -8.71 -0.02 -4.14
CA GLU A 52 -8.27 0.97 -3.15
C GLU A 52 -6.98 1.69 -3.57
N TYR A 53 -6.05 0.97 -4.18
CA TYR A 53 -4.84 1.53 -4.79
C TYR A 53 -5.20 2.54 -5.89
N THR A 54 -6.13 2.18 -6.77
CA THR A 54 -6.59 3.04 -7.86
C THR A 54 -7.23 4.31 -7.32
N ILE A 55 -8.10 4.20 -6.31
CA ILE A 55 -8.72 5.35 -5.64
C ILE A 55 -7.65 6.28 -5.04
N THR A 56 -6.69 5.71 -4.31
CA THR A 56 -5.59 6.46 -3.68
C THR A 56 -4.77 7.22 -4.71
N GLU A 57 -4.45 6.57 -5.84
CA GLU A 57 -3.70 7.19 -6.92
C GLU A 57 -4.50 8.30 -7.62
N MET A 58 -5.82 8.12 -7.80
CA MET A 58 -6.69 9.18 -8.32
C MET A 58 -6.70 10.40 -7.39
N ILE A 59 -6.84 10.19 -6.08
CA ILE A 59 -6.79 11.27 -5.08
C ILE A 59 -5.46 12.01 -5.17
N ARG A 60 -4.34 11.29 -5.19
CA ARG A 60 -2.99 11.87 -5.28
C ARG A 60 -2.82 12.71 -6.55
N ARG A 61 -3.35 12.25 -7.69
CA ARG A 61 -3.31 12.99 -8.96
C ARG A 61 -4.16 14.25 -8.96
N SER A 62 -5.27 14.26 -8.22
CA SER A 62 -6.14 15.43 -8.08
C SER A 62 -5.61 16.49 -7.11
N GLN A 63 -4.58 16.17 -6.31
CA GLN A 63 -3.99 17.13 -5.38
C GLN A 63 -3.10 18.15 -6.11
N PRO A 64 -3.13 19.43 -5.68
CA PRO A 64 -2.26 20.45 -6.24
C PRO A 64 -0.79 20.12 -5.96
N THR A 65 0.07 20.37 -6.95
CA THR A 65 1.52 20.18 -6.81
C THR A 65 2.07 21.15 -5.78
N THR A 66 2.35 20.65 -4.58
CA THR A 66 3.04 21.44 -3.55
C THR A 66 4.54 21.37 -3.81
N ALA A 67 5.12 22.48 -4.24
CA ALA A 67 6.56 22.57 -4.43
C ALA A 67 7.27 22.59 -3.06
N ALA A 68 8.21 21.66 -2.86
CA ALA A 68 9.08 21.71 -1.70
C ALA A 68 9.91 23.02 -1.70
N PRO A 69 10.21 23.60 -0.52
CA PRO A 69 11.03 24.80 -0.41
C PRO A 69 12.35 24.64 -1.17
N ALA A 70 12.78 25.71 -1.87
CA ALA A 70 13.98 25.67 -2.71
C ALA A 70 15.23 25.25 -1.93
N GLU A 71 15.35 25.65 -0.68
CA GLU A 71 16.45 25.27 0.20
C GLU A 71 16.54 23.76 0.42
N LEU A 72 15.41 23.09 0.67
CA LEU A 72 15.37 21.64 0.86
C LEU A 72 15.77 20.91 -0.42
N ARG A 73 15.27 21.36 -1.57
CA ARG A 73 15.64 20.80 -2.88
C ARG A 73 17.14 20.94 -3.14
N ASN A 74 17.70 22.12 -2.89
CA ASN A 74 19.13 22.37 -3.09
C ASN A 74 20.00 21.46 -2.21
N LYS A 75 19.62 21.25 -0.94
CA LYS A 75 20.32 20.33 -0.02
C LYS A 75 20.28 18.90 -0.53
N LEU A 76 19.13 18.42 -0.99
CA LEU A 76 18.97 17.07 -1.55
C LEU A 76 19.79 16.89 -2.84
N THR A 77 19.77 17.88 -3.74
CA THR A 77 20.58 17.84 -4.96
C THR A 77 22.06 17.79 -4.65
N ALA A 78 22.55 18.59 -3.69
CA ALA A 78 23.95 18.55 -3.27
C ALA A 78 24.32 17.18 -2.68
N LEU A 79 23.45 16.59 -1.85
CA LEU A 79 23.68 15.26 -1.26
C LEU A 79 23.74 14.16 -2.34
N CYS A 80 22.81 14.15 -3.29
CA CYS A 80 22.80 13.17 -4.38
C CYS A 80 23.98 13.30 -5.35
N LEU A 81 24.56 14.50 -5.51
CA LEU A 81 25.75 14.72 -6.35
C LEU A 81 27.07 14.40 -5.61
N SER A 82 27.02 14.20 -4.30
CA SER A 82 28.17 13.85 -3.45
C SER A 82 28.32 12.34 -3.20
N LEU A 83 27.39 11.53 -3.71
CA LEU A 83 27.40 10.06 -3.71
C LEU A 83 27.82 9.55 -5.09
#